data_AF-A0A1B6ES68-F1
#
_entry.id   AF-A0A1B6ES68-F1
#
_cell.length_a   1.000
_cell.length_b   1.000
_cell.length_c   1.000
_cell.angle_alpha   90.00
_cell.angle_beta   90.00
_cell.angle_gamma   90.00
#
_symmetry.space_group_name_H-M   'P 1'
#
loop_
_entity.id
_entity.type
_entity.pdbx_description
1 polymer ?
#
loop_
_entity_poly.entity_id
_entity_poly.type
_entity_poly.pdbx_seq_one_letter_code
_entity_poly.pdbx_strand_id
1 'polypeptide(L)'
;HVLPICLPGSDDLLIGEPATVTGWGRLSEGGTLPSVLQEVTVPIVSNDKCKNMFLRAGRHEFIPDIFMCAGYDNGGRDSCQGDSGGPLQVKGKDGRYFLAGIISWG
;
A
#
# COMPACT_ATOMS: atom_id res chain seq x y z
N HIS A 1 23.45 -4.83 -1.77
CA HIS A 1 22.63 -6.06 -1.75
C HIS A 1 21.48 -5.89 -2.72
N VAL A 2 21.20 -6.88 -3.58
CA VAL A 2 20.10 -6.82 -4.56
C VAL A 2 19.48 -8.21 -4.67
N LEU A 3 18.18 -8.32 -4.41
CA LEU A 3 17.39 -9.55 -4.54
C LEU A 3 16.00 -9.20 -5.08
N PRO A 4 15.41 -10.04 -5.95
CA PRO A 4 14.05 -9.83 -6.44
C PRO A 4 13.00 -10.19 -5.38
N ILE A 5 11.79 -9.65 -5.53
CA ILE A 5 10.60 -10.06 -4.77
C ILE A 5 9.87 -11.20 -5.50
N CYS A 6 9.12 -12.03 -4.76
CA CYS A 6 8.29 -13.06 -5.37
C CYS A 6 7.02 -12.44 -5.97
N LEU A 7 6.51 -13.06 -7.05
CA LEU A 7 5.17 -12.77 -7.56
C LEU A 7 4.14 -13.70 -6.88
N PRO A 8 2.90 -13.23 -6.68
CA PRO A 8 1.84 -14.06 -6.12
C PRO A 8 1.56 -15.26 -7.04
N GLY A 9 1.28 -16.42 -6.43
CA GLY A 9 0.98 -17.67 -7.15
C GLY A 9 -0.52 -17.92 -7.39
N SER A 10 -1.37 -17.09 -6.80
CA SER A 10 -2.83 -17.16 -6.83
C SER A 10 -3.42 -15.76 -6.68
N ASP A 11 -4.65 -15.58 -7.15
CA ASP A 11 -5.43 -14.34 -6.98
C ASP A 11 -6.19 -14.34 -5.63
N ASP A 12 -5.53 -14.80 -4.57
CA ASP A 12 -6.15 -14.88 -3.25
C ASP A 12 -6.50 -13.48 -2.73
N LEU A 13 -7.69 -13.35 -2.12
CA LEU A 13 -8.12 -12.12 -1.47
C LEU A 13 -7.27 -11.88 -0.20
N LEU A 14 -6.38 -10.90 -0.25
CA LEU A 14 -5.48 -10.52 0.84
C LEU A 14 -6.12 -9.58 1.88
N ILE A 15 -7.45 -9.47 1.90
CA ILE A 15 -8.16 -8.52 2.78
C ILE A 15 -7.87 -8.85 4.25
N GLY A 16 -7.40 -7.85 5.00
CA GLY A 16 -7.01 -7.97 6.40
C GLY A 16 -5.55 -8.34 6.62
N GLU A 17 -4.82 -8.80 5.60
CA GLU A 17 -3.41 -9.12 5.72
C GLU A 17 -2.57 -7.84 5.92
N PRO A 18 -1.55 -7.88 6.79
CA PRO A 18 -0.61 -6.78 6.95
C PRO A 18 0.29 -6.70 5.72
N ALA A 19 0.29 -5.54 5.08
CA ALA A 19 1.13 -5.23 3.94
C ALA A 19 2.11 -4.10 4.26
N THR A 20 3.33 -4.19 3.75
CA THR A 20 4.39 -3.22 4.00
C THR A 20 4.75 -2.48 2.73
N VAL A 21 4.65 -1.16 2.79
CA VAL A 21 5.19 -0.24 1.79
C VAL A 21 6.58 0.17 2.23
N THR A 22 7.50 0.25 1.28
CA THR A 22 8.85 0.78 1.50
C THR A 22 9.19 1.79 0.42
N GLY A 23 9.80 2.92 0.79
CA GLY A 23 10.13 3.96 -0.18
C GLY A 23 10.92 5.13 0.40
N TRP A 24 11.34 6.03 -0.48
CA TRP A 24 12.00 7.29 -0.16
C TRP A 24 11.11 8.50 -0.49
N GLY A 25 9.79 8.29 -0.60
CA GLY A 25 8.83 9.37 -0.72
C GLY A 25 8.85 10.30 0.49
N ARG A 26 8.15 11.42 0.35
CA ARG A 26 8.07 12.44 1.41
C ARG A 26 7.40 11.87 2.67
N LEU A 27 7.85 12.31 3.84
CA LEU A 27 7.24 11.90 5.12
C LEU A 27 5.91 12.63 5.43
N SER A 28 5.60 13.66 4.66
CA SER A 28 4.38 14.48 4.77
C SER A 28 4.15 15.21 3.45
N GLU A 29 2.92 15.66 3.24
CA GLU A 29 2.55 16.44 2.05
C GLU A 29 3.44 17.69 1.91
N GLY A 30 4.11 17.84 0.76
CA GLY A 30 5.05 18.95 0.53
C GLY A 30 6.33 18.92 1.37
N GLY A 31 6.54 17.86 2.18
CA GLY A 31 7.72 17.69 3.02
C GLY A 31 9.02 17.38 2.27
N THR A 32 10.07 17.07 3.04
CA THR A 32 11.40 16.71 2.52
C THR A 32 11.49 15.22 2.17
N LEU A 33 12.38 14.89 1.23
CA LEU A 33 12.73 13.49 0.94
C LEU A 33 13.70 12.96 2.01
N PRO A 34 13.45 11.78 2.59
CA PRO A 34 14.34 11.16 3.55
C PRO A 34 15.62 10.63 2.88
N SER A 35 16.74 10.66 3.61
CA SER A 35 18.01 10.08 3.15
C SER A 35 18.15 8.57 3.42
N VAL A 36 17.24 8.01 4.22
CA VAL A 36 17.20 6.58 4.58
C VAL A 36 15.85 6.00 4.17
N LEU A 37 15.86 4.73 3.73
CA LEU A 37 14.65 4.02 3.33
C LEU A 37 13.64 4.02 4.47
N GLN A 38 12.39 4.32 4.15
CA GLN A 38 11.28 4.26 5.10
C GLN A 38 10.43 3.03 4.83
N GLU A 39 9.72 2.59 5.87
CA GLU A 39 8.74 1.53 5.76
C GLU A 39 7.49 1.84 6.59
N VAL A 40 6.34 1.35 6.11
CA VAL A 40 5.08 1.45 6.84
C VAL A 40 4.25 0.21 6.59
N THR A 41 3.73 -0.39 7.66
CA THR A 41 2.80 -1.52 7.59
C THR A 41 1.38 -1.02 7.76
N VAL A 42 0.51 -1.42 6.83
CA VAL A 42 -0.91 -1.09 6.76
C VAL A 42 -1.73 -2.34 6.41
N PRO A 43 -2.99 -2.46 6.86
CA PRO A 43 -3.83 -3.59 6.47
C PRO A 43 -4.36 -3.39 5.06
N ILE A 44 -4.44 -4.47 4.28
CA ILE A 44 -5.20 -4.49 3.03
C ILE A 44 -6.70 -4.45 3.35
N VAL A 45 -7.47 -3.65 2.62
CA VAL A 45 -8.91 -3.45 2.83
C VAL A 45 -9.70 -3.70 1.55
N SER A 46 -10.98 -4.05 1.68
CA SER A 46 -11.85 -4.23 0.51
C SER A 46 -12.07 -2.90 -0.23
N ASN A 47 -12.29 -2.97 -1.54
CA ASN A 47 -12.57 -1.79 -2.36
C ASN A 47 -13.82 -1.05 -1.87
N ASP A 48 -14.83 -1.75 -1.35
CA ASP A 48 -16.01 -1.10 -0.76
C ASP A 48 -15.71 -0.34 0.52
N LYS A 49 -14.85 -0.90 1.39
CA LYS A 49 -14.40 -0.18 2.59
C LYS A 49 -13.59 1.05 2.18
N CYS A 50 -12.71 0.90 1.19
CA CYS A 50 -11.89 1.99 0.67
C CYS A 50 -12.75 3.12 0.08
N LYS A 51 -13.74 2.81 -0.75
CA LYS A 51 -14.73 3.78 -1.27
C LYS A 51 -15.41 4.52 -0.11
N ASN A 52 -15.85 3.81 0.92
CA ASN A 52 -16.47 4.43 2.10
C ASN A 52 -15.51 5.35 2.88
N MET A 53 -14.23 5.01 2.97
CA MET A 53 -13.20 5.86 3.57
C MET A 53 -13.03 7.17 2.78
N PHE A 54 -12.93 7.09 1.46
CA PHE A 54 -12.89 8.29 0.59
C PHE A 54 -14.15 9.14 0.74
N LEU A 55 -15.34 8.51 0.74
CA LEU A 55 -16.61 9.21 0.90
C LEU A 55 -16.70 9.97 2.24
N ARG A 56 -16.25 9.36 3.34
CA ARG A 56 -16.16 10.01 4.66
C ARG A 56 -15.21 11.20 4.66
N ALA A 57 -14.15 11.14 3.84
CA ALA A 57 -13.23 12.25 3.61
C ALA A 57 -13.73 13.29 2.59
N GLY A 58 -14.97 13.16 2.09
CA GLY A 58 -15.55 14.06 1.11
C GLY A 58 -15.10 13.82 -0.34
N ARG A 59 -14.41 12.72 -0.63
CA ARG A 59 -13.92 12.34 -1.97
C ARG A 59 -14.79 11.22 -2.55
N HIS A 60 -15.16 11.35 -3.83
CA HIS A 60 -15.94 10.33 -4.55
C HIS A 60 -15.03 9.64 -5.56
N GLU A 61 -14.32 8.61 -5.10
CA GLU A 61 -13.35 7.88 -5.93
C GLU A 61 -13.96 6.65 -6.59
N PHE A 62 -13.67 6.48 -7.88
CA PHE A 62 -13.92 5.22 -8.59
C PHE A 62 -12.71 4.31 -8.42
N ILE A 63 -12.93 3.13 -7.83
CA ILE A 63 -11.90 2.12 -7.61
C ILE A 63 -12.24 0.91 -8.50
N PRO A 64 -11.58 0.77 -9.67
CA PRO A 64 -11.75 -0.38 -10.55
C PRO A 64 -11.29 -1.68 -9.87
N ASP A 65 -11.79 -2.83 -10.32
CA ASP A 65 -11.45 -4.14 -9.72
C ASP A 65 -9.98 -4.56 -9.91
N ILE A 66 -9.26 -3.91 -10.82
CA ILE A 66 -7.80 -4.08 -10.98
C ILE A 66 -6.99 -3.35 -9.89
N PHE A 67 -7.64 -2.55 -9.04
CA PHE A 67 -7.04 -1.87 -7.91
C PHE A 67 -7.32 -2.63 -6.61
N MET A 68 -6.40 -2.43 -5.67
CA MET A 68 -6.55 -2.82 -4.28
C MET A 68 -6.25 -1.63 -3.38
N CYS A 69 -6.77 -1.64 -2.17
CA CYS A 69 -6.51 -0.61 -1.18
C CYS A 69 -5.82 -1.17 0.05
N ALA A 70 -4.98 -0.35 0.68
CA ALA A 70 -4.41 -0.62 1.99
C ALA A 70 -4.38 0.66 2.81
N GLY A 71 -4.65 0.56 4.10
CA GLY A 71 -4.72 1.74 4.98
C GLY A 71 -5.60 1.53 6.20
N TYR A 72 -5.40 2.38 7.20
CA TYR A 72 -6.22 2.39 8.41
C TYR A 72 -7.45 3.29 8.23
N ASP A 73 -8.58 2.93 8.85
CA ASP A 73 -9.85 3.69 8.75
C ASP A 73 -9.73 5.10 9.33
N ASN A 74 -8.84 5.30 10.32
CA ASN A 74 -8.51 6.60 10.90
C ASN A 74 -7.34 7.30 10.20
N GLY A 75 -6.81 6.74 9.11
CA GLY A 75 -5.67 7.28 8.37
C GLY A 75 -4.38 7.35 9.21
N GLY A 76 -3.58 8.39 8.95
CA GLY A 76 -2.38 8.74 9.71
C GLY A 76 -1.08 8.04 9.30
N ARG A 77 -1.16 6.91 8.58
CA ARG A 77 -0.02 6.19 8.02
C ARG A 77 -0.32 5.76 6.60
N ASP A 78 0.48 6.23 5.65
CA ASP A 78 0.27 5.99 4.23
C ASP A 78 1.60 6.17 3.47
N SER A 79 1.63 5.71 2.23
CA SER A 79 2.56 6.18 1.20
C SER A 79 2.32 7.66 0.89
N CYS A 80 3.33 8.34 0.36
CA CYS A 80 3.22 9.75 0.00
C CYS A 80 3.89 10.04 -1.36
N GLN A 81 4.05 11.33 -1.65
CA GLN A 81 4.65 11.82 -2.90
C GLN A 81 6.06 11.25 -3.08
N GLY A 82 6.27 10.52 -4.18
CA GLY A 82 7.54 9.88 -4.51
C GLY A 82 7.60 8.39 -4.22
N ASP A 83 6.56 7.81 -3.59
CA ASP A 83 6.47 6.36 -3.39
C ASP A 83 5.79 5.61 -4.56
N SER A 84 5.17 6.33 -5.50
CA SER A 84 4.51 5.75 -6.68
C SER A 84 5.47 4.84 -7.47
N GLY A 85 4.98 3.65 -7.85
CA GLY A 85 5.79 2.60 -8.46
C GLY A 85 6.52 1.70 -7.45
N GLY A 86 6.55 2.08 -6.17
CA GLY A 86 7.06 1.26 -5.08
C GLY A 86 6.16 0.05 -4.76
N PRO A 87 6.69 -0.96 -4.05
CA PRO A 87 5.99 -2.21 -3.81
C PRO A 87 5.07 -2.14 -2.59
N LEU A 88 3.88 -2.72 -2.70
CA LEU A 88 3.08 -3.17 -1.57
C LEU A 88 3.38 -4.65 -1.32
N GLN A 89 4.02 -4.95 -0.19
CA GLN A 89 4.63 -6.26 0.07
C GLN A 89 3.85 -7.02 1.14
N VAL A 90 3.57 -8.30 0.92
CA VAL A 90 2.96 -9.19 1.93
C VAL A 90 3.90 -10.33 2.24
N LYS A 91 4.01 -10.67 3.53
CA LYS A 91 4.84 -11.79 3.97
C LYS A 91 4.01 -13.07 3.96
N GLY A 92 4.39 -14.03 3.11
CA GLY A 92 3.75 -15.32 3.04
C GLY A 92 4.08 -16.23 4.23
N LYS A 93 3.33 -17.33 4.35
CA LYS A 93 3.49 -18.32 5.42
C LYS A 93 4.86 -19.02 5.40
N ASP A 94 5.51 -19.07 4.24
CA ASP A 94 6.86 -19.59 4.04
C ASP A 94 7.97 -18.58 4.38
N GLY A 95 7.59 -17.38 4.86
CA GLY A 95 8.50 -16.31 5.26
C GLY A 95 9.01 -15.44 4.11
N ARG A 96 8.66 -15.74 2.85
CA ARG A 96 9.04 -14.92 1.69
C ARG A 96 8.09 -13.74 1.53
N TYR A 97 8.58 -12.67 0.90
CA TYR A 97 7.78 -11.50 0.56
C TYR A 97 7.28 -11.61 -0.88
N PHE A 98 6.00 -11.28 -1.06
CA PHE A 98 5.31 -11.29 -2.34
C PHE A 98 4.84 -9.88 -2.69
N LEU A 99 4.90 -9.53 -3.97
CA LEU A 99 4.40 -8.27 -4.50
C LEU A 99 2.87 -8.34 -4.60
N ALA A 100 2.17 -7.83 -3.61
CA ALA A 100 0.70 -7.80 -3.60
C ALA A 100 0.15 -6.72 -4.55
N GLY A 101 0.85 -5.58 -4.65
CA GLY A 101 0.44 -4.49 -5.51
C GLY A 101 1.55 -3.48 -5.74
N ILE A 102 1.26 -2.49 -6.57
CA ILE A 102 2.15 -1.38 -6.90
C ILE A 102 1.48 -0.08 -6.48
N ILE A 103 2.21 0.78 -5.79
CA ILE A 103 1.68 2.07 -5.31
C ILE A 103 1.33 2.94 -6.52
N SER A 104 0.07 3.40 -6.56
CA SER A 104 -0.45 4.21 -7.66
C SER A 104 -0.76 5.63 -7.18
N TRP A 105 -1.80 5.80 -6.38
CA TRP A 105 -2.30 7.07 -5.84
C TRP A 105 -3.16 6.83 -4.59
N GLY A 106 -3.43 7.88 -3.81
CA GLY A 106 -4.21 7.86 -2.58
C GLY A 106 -4.41 9.27 -2.03
#